data_AF-A0A1F6YAE7-F1
#
_entry.id   AF-A0A1F6YAE7-F1
#
_cell.length_a   1.000
_cell.length_b   1.000
_cell.length_c   1.000
_cell.angle_alpha   90.00
_cell.angle_beta   90.00
_cell.angle_gamma   90.00
#
_symmetry.space_group_name_H-M   'P 1'
#
loop_
_entity.id
_entity.type
_entity.pdbx_description
1 polymer ?
#
loop_
_entity_poly.entity_id
_entity_poly.type
_entity_poly.pdbx_seq_one_letter_code
_entity_poly.pdbx_strand_id
1 'polypeptide(L)'
;MNKNLGIAVFVLLLAGLGLYFILSRPASQVKSSTELLSGARYIYQIDWPPETQIINKPFACTQAGIPTERAGGTTLQMINGHTYCVTEVVEGTAGSIYKQYAYAFPLAGGTAILTFSLRFIQCENYNEPEKSECEAEHTELSMDNFIDIAAQNLKAAVDTESFDINNYGK
;
A
#
# COMPACT_ATOMS: atom_id res chain seq x y z
N MET A 1 51.34 29.98 -15.10
CA MET A 1 49.90 29.70 -14.82
C MET A 1 49.71 28.19 -14.91
N ASN A 2 49.55 27.52 -13.77
CA ASN A 2 49.74 26.06 -13.65
C ASN A 2 48.47 25.30 -14.05
N LYS A 3 48.50 24.60 -15.19
CA LYS A 3 47.34 23.85 -15.74
C LYS A 3 46.76 22.81 -14.78
N ASN A 4 47.55 22.36 -13.80
CA ASN A 4 47.14 21.35 -12.82
C ASN A 4 46.19 21.90 -11.74
N LEU A 5 46.16 23.22 -11.51
CA LEU A 5 45.28 23.81 -10.51
C LEU A 5 43.81 23.89 -10.97
N GLY A 6 43.58 24.07 -12.27
CA GLY A 6 42.23 24.14 -12.84
C GLY A 6 41.47 22.81 -12.79
N ILE A 7 42.19 21.70 -12.99
CA ILE A 7 41.59 20.35 -12.98
C ILE A 7 41.17 19.95 -11.56
N ALA A 8 41.99 20.27 -10.54
CA ALA A 8 41.70 19.93 -9.15
C ALA A 8 40.42 20.63 -8.63
N VAL A 9 40.20 21.89 -9.01
CA VAL A 9 38.99 22.65 -8.62
C VAL A 9 37.73 22.09 -9.29
N PHE A 10 37.83 21.66 -10.55
CA PHE A 10 36.69 21.09 -11.27
C PHE A 10 36.26 19.72 -10.71
N VAL A 11 37.22 18.89 -10.30
CA VAL A 11 36.95 17.58 -9.68
C VAL A 11 36.29 17.76 -8.30
N LEU A 12 36.71 18.75 -7.51
CA LEU A 12 36.10 19.03 -6.20
C LEU A 12 34.66 19.57 -6.32
N LEU A 13 34.37 20.40 -7.32
CA LEU A 13 33.01 20.89 -7.59
C LEU A 13 32.06 19.79 -8.05
N LEU A 14 32.53 18.86 -8.89
CA LEU A 14 31.73 17.71 -9.33
C LEU A 14 31.45 16.73 -8.18
N ALA A 15 32.43 16.49 -7.30
CA ALA A 15 32.23 15.67 -6.10
C ALA A 15 31.26 16.31 -5.11
N GLY A 16 31.33 17.64 -4.93
CA GLY A 16 30.40 18.39 -4.08
C GLY A 16 28.94 18.38 -4.59
N LEU A 17 28.74 18.52 -5.90
CA LEU A 17 27.41 18.44 -6.53
C LEU A 17 26.83 17.02 -6.50
N GLY A 18 27.67 15.99 -6.67
CA GLY A 18 27.27 14.60 -6.54
C GLY A 18 26.79 14.24 -5.12
N LEU A 19 27.49 14.72 -4.08
CA LEU A 19 27.06 14.52 -2.69
C LEU A 19 25.78 15.29 -2.36
N TYR A 20 25.62 16.51 -2.87
CA TYR A 20 24.44 17.33 -2.62
C TYR A 20 23.17 16.66 -3.16
N PHE A 21 23.22 16.05 -4.35
CA PHE A 21 22.09 15.32 -4.93
C PHE A 21 21.72 14.02 -4.19
N ILE A 22 22.69 13.36 -3.53
CA ILE A 22 22.42 12.15 -2.74
C ILE A 22 21.73 12.51 -1.41
N LEU A 23 22.09 13.65 -0.80
CA LEU A 23 21.51 14.11 0.47
C LEU A 23 20.19 14.88 0.34
N SER A 24 19.81 15.28 -0.87
CA SER A 24 18.58 16.05 -1.13
C SER A 24 17.47 15.24 -1.79
N ARG A 25 17.47 13.90 -1.65
CA ARG A 25 16.28 13.11 -1.96
C ARG A 25 15.13 13.63 -1.07
N PRO A 26 14.07 14.23 -1.63
CA PRO A 26 12.93 14.61 -0.83
C PRO A 26 12.39 13.32 -0.21
N ALA A 27 12.22 13.33 1.11
CA ALA A 27 11.45 12.31 1.79
C ALA A 27 10.09 12.28 1.10
N SER A 28 9.80 11.20 0.37
CA SER A 28 8.46 10.95 -0.16
C SER A 28 7.50 11.12 0.99
N GLN A 29 6.69 12.16 0.93
CA GLN A 29 5.62 12.42 1.87
C GLN A 29 4.56 11.34 1.60
N VAL A 30 4.76 10.15 2.17
CA VAL A 30 3.74 9.12 2.22
C VAL A 30 2.63 9.72 3.08
N LYS A 31 1.51 10.09 2.45
CA LYS A 31 0.29 10.40 3.18
C LYS A 31 0.03 9.23 4.13
N SER A 32 -0.06 9.54 5.42
CA SER A 32 -0.24 8.53 6.46
C SER A 32 -1.44 7.65 6.10
N SER A 33 -1.38 6.36 6.44
CA SER A 33 -2.49 5.42 6.24
C SER A 33 -3.80 5.88 6.90
N THR A 34 -3.74 6.85 7.81
CA THR A 34 -4.88 7.51 8.43
C THR A 34 -5.58 8.54 7.54
N GLU A 35 -4.94 9.10 6.52
CA GLU A 35 -5.52 10.18 5.71
C GLU A 35 -6.49 9.69 4.62
N LEU A 36 -6.35 8.45 4.13
CA LEU A 36 -7.10 7.97 2.96
C LEU A 36 -8.62 8.04 3.12
N LEU A 37 -9.12 7.74 4.32
CA LEU A 37 -10.56 7.75 4.63
C LEU A 37 -10.95 8.89 5.58
N SER A 38 -10.03 9.81 5.90
CA SER A 38 -10.26 10.89 6.87
C SER A 38 -11.38 11.87 6.48
N GLY A 39 -11.78 11.90 5.20
CA GLY A 39 -12.90 12.68 4.68
C GLY A 39 -14.12 11.87 4.26
N ALA A 40 -14.09 10.54 4.42
CA ALA A 40 -15.21 9.67 4.03
C ALA A 40 -16.40 9.83 5.01
N ARG A 41 -17.61 9.95 4.47
CA ARG A 41 -18.86 10.12 5.23
C ARG A 41 -19.72 8.86 5.22
N TYR A 42 -19.61 8.04 4.18
CA TYR A 42 -20.44 6.87 3.93
C TYR A 42 -19.64 5.56 4.01
N ILE A 43 -18.31 5.64 4.14
CA ILE A 43 -17.40 4.50 4.29
C ILE A 43 -16.67 4.60 5.64
N TYR A 44 -16.71 3.51 6.40
CA TYR A 44 -16.17 3.45 7.76
C TYR A 44 -15.09 2.37 7.87
N GLN A 45 -14.00 2.70 8.56
CA GLN A 45 -12.98 1.74 8.96
C GLN A 45 -13.50 0.83 10.08
N ILE A 46 -13.32 -0.48 9.95
CA ILE A 46 -13.68 -1.46 10.99
C ILE A 46 -12.40 -2.03 11.60
N ASP A 47 -11.59 -2.71 10.79
CA ASP A 47 -10.30 -3.27 11.19
C ASP A 47 -9.20 -2.47 10.48
N TRP A 48 -8.72 -1.41 11.15
CA TRP A 48 -7.75 -0.46 10.59
C TRP A 48 -6.73 0.01 11.64
N PRO A 49 -5.45 0.25 11.28
CA PRO A 49 -4.82 0.08 9.96
C PRO A 49 -4.77 -1.40 9.54
N PRO A 50 -4.44 -1.70 8.26
CA PRO A 50 -4.32 -3.08 7.82
C PRO A 50 -3.35 -3.88 8.69
N GLU A 51 -3.82 -5.01 9.19
CA GLU A 51 -2.98 -5.96 9.90
C GLU A 51 -2.02 -6.59 8.90
N THR A 52 -0.74 -6.69 9.28
CA THR A 52 0.31 -7.25 8.44
C THR A 52 0.76 -8.60 8.98
N GLN A 53 0.75 -9.62 8.11
CA GLN A 53 1.29 -10.94 8.42
C GLN A 53 2.36 -11.32 7.40
N ILE A 54 3.52 -11.78 7.87
CA ILE A 54 4.61 -12.26 7.02
C ILE A 54 4.76 -13.76 7.24
N ILE A 55 4.61 -14.53 6.17
CA ILE A 55 4.73 -15.99 6.18
C ILE A 55 5.94 -16.43 5.36
N ASN A 56 6.71 -17.38 5.88
CA ASN A 56 7.85 -17.98 5.19
C ASN A 56 7.39 -19.08 4.22
N LYS A 57 6.57 -18.69 3.24
CA LYS A 57 6.13 -19.53 2.14
C LYS A 57 6.22 -18.74 0.83
N PRO A 58 6.63 -19.38 -0.28
CA PRO A 58 6.64 -18.73 -1.58
C PRO A 58 5.26 -18.19 -1.93
N PHE A 59 5.22 -17.03 -2.57
CA PHE A 59 3.97 -16.44 -3.06
C PHE A 59 3.32 -17.36 -4.10
N ALA A 60 2.04 -17.67 -3.85
CA ALA A 60 1.18 -18.41 -4.76
C ALA A 60 -0.24 -17.86 -4.64
N CYS A 61 -0.95 -17.77 -5.76
CA CYS A 61 -2.33 -17.32 -5.79
C CYS A 61 -3.20 -18.37 -6.47
N THR A 62 -4.18 -18.90 -5.73
CA THR A 62 -5.19 -19.81 -6.25
C THR A 62 -6.50 -19.04 -6.38
N GLN A 63 -6.90 -18.74 -7.61
CA GLN A 63 -8.15 -18.04 -7.87
C GLN A 63 -9.32 -18.99 -7.64
N ALA A 64 -10.27 -18.61 -6.78
CA ALA A 64 -11.40 -19.44 -6.39
C ALA A 64 -12.48 -18.61 -5.68
N GLY A 65 -13.68 -19.19 -5.56
CA GLY A 65 -14.78 -18.62 -4.79
C GLY A 65 -15.41 -17.38 -5.43
N ILE A 66 -16.39 -16.81 -4.72
CA ILE A 66 -17.04 -15.55 -5.05
C ILE A 66 -17.18 -14.70 -3.79
N PRO A 67 -17.16 -13.36 -3.88
CA PRO A 67 -17.09 -12.51 -2.68
C PRO A 67 -18.24 -12.69 -1.69
N THR A 68 -19.42 -13.11 -2.15
CA THR A 68 -20.62 -13.30 -1.33
C THR A 68 -20.69 -14.66 -0.62
N GLU A 69 -19.73 -15.56 -0.86
CA GLU A 69 -19.63 -16.83 -0.14
C GLU A 69 -18.78 -16.69 1.12
N ARG A 70 -18.94 -17.63 2.05
CA ARG A 70 -18.24 -17.62 3.35
C ARG A 70 -16.71 -17.54 3.23
N ALA A 71 -16.14 -18.14 2.18
CA ALA A 71 -14.69 -18.12 1.95
C ALA A 71 -14.21 -16.91 1.14
N GLY A 72 -15.13 -16.06 0.67
CA GLY A 72 -14.84 -14.96 -0.24
C GLY A 72 -14.44 -15.38 -1.64
N GLY A 73 -14.14 -14.38 -2.46
CA GLY A 73 -13.61 -14.54 -3.81
C GLY A 73 -12.15 -14.11 -3.84
N THR A 74 -11.29 -15.00 -4.33
CA THR A 74 -9.85 -14.75 -4.51
C THR A 74 -9.53 -14.57 -5.99
N THR A 75 -8.86 -13.47 -6.33
CA THR A 75 -8.43 -13.14 -7.70
C THR A 75 -6.98 -12.72 -7.74
N LEU A 76 -6.29 -13.05 -8.84
CA LEU A 76 -4.95 -12.52 -9.12
C LEU A 76 -5.12 -11.17 -9.81
N GLN A 77 -4.54 -10.12 -9.25
CA GLN A 77 -4.65 -8.77 -9.78
C GLN A 77 -3.27 -8.15 -9.99
N MET A 78 -3.17 -7.30 -11.01
CA MET A 78 -2.00 -6.47 -11.26
C MET A 78 -2.35 -5.03 -10.92
N ILE A 79 -1.74 -4.50 -9.87
CA ILE A 79 -1.96 -3.16 -9.37
C ILE A 79 -0.64 -2.42 -9.49
N ASN A 80 -0.62 -1.34 -10.28
CA ASN A 80 0.59 -0.53 -10.54
C ASN A 80 1.84 -1.34 -10.96
N GLY A 81 1.63 -2.45 -11.68
CA GLY A 81 2.70 -3.34 -12.13
C GLY A 81 3.17 -4.37 -11.12
N HIS A 82 2.58 -4.40 -9.91
CA HIS A 82 2.85 -5.41 -8.89
C HIS A 82 1.72 -6.43 -8.84
N THR A 83 2.08 -7.69 -8.58
CA THR A 83 1.13 -8.80 -8.53
C THR A 83 0.62 -9.01 -7.11
N TYR A 84 -0.71 -9.07 -6.98
CA TYR A 84 -1.40 -9.31 -5.72
C TYR A 84 -2.38 -10.47 -5.85
N CYS A 85 -2.49 -11.29 -4.81
CA CYS A 85 -3.63 -12.17 -4.64
C CYS A 85 -4.63 -11.46 -3.72
N VAL A 86 -5.76 -11.05 -4.28
CA VAL A 86 -6.78 -10.25 -3.58
C VAL A 86 -7.95 -11.16 -3.24
N THR A 87 -8.22 -11.28 -1.94
CA THR A 87 -9.42 -11.95 -1.43
C THR A 87 -10.38 -10.90 -0.91
N GLU A 88 -11.64 -10.95 -1.35
CA GLU A 88 -12.72 -10.11 -0.87
C GLU A 88 -13.84 -10.99 -0.29
N VAL A 89 -14.32 -10.65 0.91
CA VAL A 89 -15.53 -11.23 1.50
C VAL A 89 -16.54 -10.09 1.69
N VAL A 90 -17.76 -10.28 1.20
CA VAL A 90 -18.83 -9.27 1.22
C VAL A 90 -20.02 -9.80 2.01
N GLU A 91 -20.36 -9.09 3.09
CA GLU A 91 -21.47 -9.43 3.96
C GLU A 91 -22.44 -8.25 4.07
N GLY A 92 -23.69 -8.45 3.64
CA GLY A 92 -24.75 -7.46 3.78
C GLY A 92 -25.50 -7.63 5.10
N THR A 93 -25.55 -6.60 5.95
CA THR A 93 -26.33 -6.59 7.19
C THR A 93 -26.98 -5.22 7.41
N ALA A 94 -28.30 -5.22 7.65
CA ALA A 94 -29.08 -4.08 8.17
C ALA A 94 -28.71 -2.69 7.58
N GLY A 95 -28.76 -2.54 6.26
CA GLY A 95 -28.50 -1.25 5.60
C GLY A 95 -27.03 -0.92 5.40
N SER A 96 -26.11 -1.86 5.64
CA SER A 96 -24.68 -1.73 5.37
C SER A 96 -24.13 -2.97 4.68
N ILE A 97 -23.02 -2.78 3.97
CA ILE A 97 -22.22 -3.83 3.35
C ILE A 97 -20.85 -3.79 4.02
N TYR A 98 -20.46 -4.89 4.64
CA TYR A 98 -19.14 -5.08 5.19
C TYR A 98 -18.30 -5.79 4.15
N LYS A 99 -17.12 -5.23 3.88
CA LYS A 99 -16.13 -5.81 2.98
C LYS A 99 -14.86 -6.09 3.76
N GLN A 100 -14.46 -7.35 3.78
CA GLN A 100 -13.19 -7.79 4.34
C GLN A 100 -12.24 -8.07 3.19
N TYR A 101 -11.02 -7.58 3.30
CA TYR A 101 -10.00 -7.70 2.29
C TYR A 101 -8.78 -8.44 2.83
N ALA A 102 -8.17 -9.25 1.98
CA ALA A 102 -6.82 -9.79 2.18
C ALA A 102 -6.01 -9.61 0.90
N TYR A 103 -4.89 -8.88 0.98
CA TYR A 103 -3.97 -8.67 -0.13
C TYR A 103 -2.65 -9.40 0.17
N ALA A 104 -2.40 -10.48 -0.54
CA ALA A 104 -1.14 -11.21 -0.45
C ALA A 104 -0.18 -10.82 -1.58
N PHE A 105 1.11 -10.66 -1.28
CA PHE A 105 2.15 -10.30 -2.25
C PHE A 105 3.53 -10.85 -1.85
N PRO A 106 4.46 -11.04 -2.81
CA PRO A 106 5.80 -11.53 -2.51
C PRO A 106 6.63 -10.51 -1.70
N LEU A 107 7.25 -10.96 -0.62
CA LEU A 107 8.13 -10.13 0.24
C LEU A 107 9.31 -10.96 0.78
N ALA A 108 10.54 -10.50 0.54
CA ALA A 108 11.79 -11.09 1.06
C ALA A 108 11.90 -12.63 0.94
N GLY A 109 11.46 -13.21 -0.19
CA GLY A 109 11.47 -14.65 -0.42
C GLY A 109 10.30 -15.42 0.21
N GLY A 110 9.49 -14.76 1.03
CA GLY A 110 8.21 -15.25 1.55
C GLY A 110 7.02 -14.50 0.94
N THR A 111 5.92 -14.46 1.70
CA THR A 111 4.68 -13.77 1.34
C THR A 111 4.26 -12.86 2.49
N ALA A 112 3.89 -11.62 2.18
CA ALA A 112 3.19 -10.75 3.10
C ALA A 112 1.69 -10.74 2.78
N ILE A 113 0.86 -10.59 3.80
CA ILE A 113 -0.59 -10.49 3.70
C ILE A 113 -1.02 -9.26 4.48
N LEU A 114 -1.78 -8.37 3.84
CA LEU A 114 -2.44 -7.23 4.47
C LEU A 114 -3.93 -7.51 4.59
N THR A 115 -4.49 -7.45 5.79
CA THR A 115 -5.91 -7.68 6.04
C THR A 115 -6.57 -6.49 6.72
N PHE A 116 -7.75 -6.12 6.24
CA PHE A 116 -8.54 -5.02 6.79
C PHE A 116 -10.00 -5.14 6.40
N SER A 117 -10.85 -4.39 7.10
CA SER A 117 -12.30 -4.40 6.85
C SER A 117 -12.85 -2.98 6.79
N LEU A 118 -13.76 -2.77 5.84
CA LEU A 118 -14.49 -1.52 5.67
C LEU A 118 -16.00 -1.79 5.70
N ARG A 119 -16.76 -0.83 6.24
CA ARG A 119 -18.22 -0.80 6.19
C ARG A 119 -18.69 0.30 5.27
N PHE A 120 -19.48 -0.08 4.27
CA PHE A 120 -20.12 0.79 3.30
C PHE A 120 -21.60 0.91 3.67
N ILE A 121 -22.11 2.12 3.86
CA ILE A 121 -23.56 2.29 4.05
C ILE A 121 -24.28 2.07 2.72
N GLN A 122 -25.46 1.46 2.72
CA GLN A 122 -26.25 1.35 1.49
C GLN A 122 -26.82 2.72 1.11
N CYS A 123 -26.37 3.25 -0.04
CA CYS A 123 -26.76 4.57 -0.52
C CYS A 123 -28.27 4.71 -0.79
N GLU A 124 -28.95 3.59 -1.11
CA GLU A 124 -30.41 3.53 -1.30
C GLU A 124 -31.23 3.85 -0.05
N ASN A 125 -30.59 3.99 1.12
CA ASN A 125 -31.26 4.43 2.34
C ASN A 125 -31.39 5.97 2.44
N TYR A 126 -30.83 6.73 1.50
CA TYR A 126 -30.84 8.18 1.49
C TYR A 126 -31.64 8.74 0.29
N ASN A 127 -32.10 9.98 0.42
CA ASN A 127 -32.67 10.75 -0.68
C ASN A 127 -31.58 11.59 -1.36
N GLU A 128 -31.95 12.30 -2.42
CA GLU A 128 -31.04 13.29 -3.03
C GLU A 128 -30.92 14.55 -2.16
N PRO A 129 -29.72 15.15 -2.07
CA PRO A 129 -28.48 14.81 -2.81
C PRO A 129 -27.58 13.76 -2.14
N GLU A 130 -27.87 13.34 -0.90
CA GLU A 130 -26.97 12.47 -0.12
C GLU A 130 -26.75 11.09 -0.76
N LYS A 131 -27.77 10.57 -1.46
CA LYS A 131 -27.64 9.35 -2.25
C LYS A 131 -26.54 9.49 -3.30
N SER A 132 -26.59 10.54 -4.12
CA SER A 132 -25.56 10.79 -5.15
C SER A 132 -24.17 10.99 -4.52
N GLU A 133 -24.07 11.69 -3.39
CA GLU A 133 -22.80 11.85 -2.67
C GLU A 133 -22.23 10.51 -2.20
N CYS A 134 -23.08 9.63 -1.65
CA CYS A 134 -22.70 8.30 -1.20
C CYS A 134 -22.18 7.42 -2.35
N GLU A 135 -22.89 7.41 -3.48
CA GLU A 135 -22.51 6.64 -4.67
C GLU A 135 -21.19 7.14 -5.28
N ALA A 136 -20.99 8.46 -5.31
CA ALA A 136 -19.74 9.07 -5.74
C ALA A 136 -18.58 8.64 -4.83
N GLU A 137 -18.74 8.75 -3.50
CA GLU A 137 -17.72 8.33 -2.53
C GLU A 137 -17.35 6.85 -2.70
N HIS A 138 -18.34 5.97 -2.88
CA HIS A 138 -18.12 4.55 -3.12
C HIS A 138 -17.34 4.26 -4.41
N THR A 139 -17.53 5.08 -5.45
CA THR A 139 -16.89 4.88 -6.77
C THR A 139 -15.49 5.47 -6.83
N GLU A 140 -15.26 6.59 -6.13
CA GLU A 140 -13.95 7.25 -6.07
C GLU A 140 -12.94 6.49 -5.21
N LEU A 141 -13.44 5.69 -4.26
CA LEU A 141 -12.56 4.93 -3.38
C LEU A 141 -11.87 3.77 -4.11
N SER A 142 -10.57 3.92 -4.38
CA SER A 142 -9.69 2.84 -4.85
C SER A 142 -8.79 2.33 -3.73
N MET A 143 -9.09 1.13 -3.21
CA MET A 143 -8.23 0.45 -2.21
C MET A 143 -6.90 -0.01 -2.79
N ASP A 144 -6.88 -0.35 -4.07
CA ASP A 144 -5.71 -0.94 -4.73
C ASP A 144 -4.49 -0.02 -4.68
N ASN A 145 -4.65 1.27 -4.98
CA ASN A 145 -3.55 2.22 -4.93
C ASN A 145 -2.99 2.41 -3.52
N PHE A 146 -3.87 2.43 -2.52
CA PHE A 146 -3.45 2.54 -1.13
C PHE A 146 -2.65 1.31 -0.70
N ILE A 147 -3.16 0.12 -0.99
CA ILE A 147 -2.49 -1.13 -0.64
C ILE A 147 -1.16 -1.27 -1.36
N ASP A 148 -1.08 -0.85 -2.61
CA ASP A 148 0.17 -0.88 -3.35
C ASP A 148 1.23 0.01 -2.69
N ILE A 149 0.88 1.24 -2.32
CA ILE A 149 1.79 2.14 -1.58
C ILE A 149 2.21 1.50 -0.24
N ALA A 150 1.26 0.94 0.52
CA ALA A 150 1.55 0.28 1.79
C ALA A 150 2.51 -0.92 1.61
N ALA A 151 2.28 -1.74 0.58
CA ALA A 151 3.12 -2.88 0.24
C ALA A 151 4.54 -2.47 -0.17
N GLN A 152 4.68 -1.41 -0.98
CA GLN A 152 6.00 -0.89 -1.36
C GLN A 152 6.77 -0.32 -0.16
N ASN A 153 6.09 0.35 0.75
CA ASN A 153 6.71 0.83 1.99
C ASN A 153 7.18 -0.32 2.88
N LEU A 154 6.36 -1.37 3.02
CA LEU A 154 6.74 -2.58 3.75
C LEU A 154 7.96 -3.25 3.12
N LYS A 155 7.99 -3.34 1.78
CA LYS A 155 9.14 -3.88 1.04
C LYS A 155 10.41 -3.08 1.31
N ALA A 156 10.34 -1.76 1.20
CA ALA A 156 11.48 -0.88 1.46
C ALA A 156 11.99 -0.99 2.91
N ALA A 157 11.08 -1.12 3.89
CA ALA A 157 11.45 -1.29 5.30
C ALA A 157 12.21 -2.61 5.53
N VAL A 158 11.70 -3.72 5.01
CA VAL A 158 12.35 -5.04 5.14
C VAL A 158 13.70 -5.09 4.42
N ASP A 159 13.80 -4.49 3.23
CA ASP A 159 15.06 -4.45 2.49
C ASP A 159 16.11 -3.62 3.24
N THR A 160 15.71 -2.57 3.96
CA THR A 160 16.62 -1.74 4.78
C THR A 160 17.13 -2.48 6.02
N GLU A 161 16.28 -3.29 6.68
CA GLU A 161 16.69 -4.11 7.83
C GLU A 161 17.60 -5.29 7.44
N SER A 162 17.53 -5.76 6.18
CA SER A 162 18.41 -6.81 5.68
C SER A 162 19.87 -6.37 5.46
N PHE A 163 20.17 -5.07 5.56
CA PHE A 163 21.50 -4.51 5.28
C PHE A 163 22.44 -4.42 6.52
N ASP A 164 22.04 -4.87 7.72
CA ASP A 164 22.84 -4.65 8.94
C ASP A 164 23.21 -5.91 9.76
N ILE A 165 23.61 -7.00 9.08
CA ILE A 165 24.20 -8.18 9.75
C ILE A 165 25.73 -8.26 9.73
N ASN A 166 26.43 -7.30 9.11
CA ASN A 166 27.90 -7.32 9.02
C ASN A 166 28.61 -6.11 9.66
N ASN A 167 27.90 -5.19 10.33
CA ASN A 167 28.49 -3.96 10.86
C ASN A 167 28.50 -3.83 12.40
N TYR A 168 28.23 -4.91 13.13
CA TYR A 168 28.58 -5.00 14.55
C TYR A 168 29.73 -5.98 14.76
N GLY A 169 30.96 -5.43 14.63
CA GLY A 169 32.27 -5.78 15.25
C GLY A 169 32.67 -7.25 15.42
N LYS A 170 33.86 -7.74 15.04
CA LYS A 170 35.21 -7.16 15.13
C LYS A 170 35.47 -6.25 16.32
#